data_AF-A0A099S689-F1
#
_entry.id   AF-A0A099S689-F1
#
_cell.length_a   1.000
_cell.length_b   1.000
_cell.length_c   1.000
_cell.angle_alpha   90.00
_cell.angle_beta   90.00
_cell.angle_gamma   90.00
#
_symmetry.space_group_name_H-M   'P 1'
#
loop_
_entity.id
_entity.type
_entity.pdbx_description
1 polymer ?
#
loop_
_entity_poly.entity_id
_entity_poly.type
_entity_poly.pdbx_seq_one_letter_code
_entity_poly.pdbx_strand_id
1 'polypeptide(L)'
;MNDEIIEKVLIEIRKHLDLQNVDSEQMSKIIESTASKIIEQEISRESQENSIVEGKEEVQVMSAPSAVTEYVGAARGDTVGLVIANVDYSLHESMKLDKKYRSIGIISSRTGAGPQIMAADEAVKATNTEVVSIELARDTKGGAGHGSLIILAAEDVSDARRAVEVALAQLDRTFGDVYGCDVGHLELQYTARASLALEKAFGAPIGKAFGIIVGAPAGIGVVMADAAMKTANVEMVTYASPNAGTAHSNEVIITITGDSGAVRQSVIAAREVGLSILRSMGQDPKTDTKPYI
;
A
#
# COMPACT_ATOMS: atom_id res chain seq x y z
N MET A 1 32.15 -43.12 -12.41
CA MET A 1 31.18 -43.82 -11.53
C MET A 1 29.74 -43.70 -12.07
N ASN A 2 29.55 -43.56 -13.40
CA ASN A 2 28.23 -43.50 -14.05
C ASN A 2 27.99 -44.66 -15.03
N ASP A 3 29.03 -45.23 -15.63
CA ASP A 3 28.85 -46.24 -16.69
C ASP A 3 28.36 -47.60 -16.17
N GLU A 4 28.76 -48.00 -14.96
CA GLU A 4 28.34 -49.27 -14.32
C GLU A 4 26.85 -49.31 -13.96
N ILE A 5 26.26 -48.17 -13.60
CA ILE A 5 24.84 -48.10 -13.24
C ILE A 5 23.99 -48.10 -14.51
N ILE A 6 24.45 -47.37 -15.55
CA ILE A 6 23.79 -47.33 -16.86
C ILE A 6 23.78 -48.72 -17.50
N GLU A 7 24.90 -49.47 -17.46
CA GLU A 7 24.93 -50.85 -17.96
C GLU A 7 23.93 -51.76 -17.24
N LYS A 8 23.85 -51.69 -15.90
CA LYS A 8 22.92 -52.53 -15.12
C LYS A 8 21.46 -52.23 -15.44
N VAL A 9 21.10 -50.96 -15.63
CA VAL A 9 19.75 -50.56 -16.03
C VAL A 9 19.42 -51.04 -17.45
N LEU A 10 20.36 -50.94 -18.39
CA LEU A 10 20.18 -51.41 -19.77
C LEU A 10 20.02 -52.94 -19.86
N ILE A 11 20.74 -53.69 -19.02
CA ILE A 11 20.60 -55.16 -18.91
C ILE A 11 19.21 -55.55 -18.40
N GLU A 12 18.70 -54.85 -17.39
CA GLU A 12 17.39 -55.17 -16.78
C GLU A 12 16.21 -54.86 -17.72
N ILE A 13 16.33 -53.78 -18.52
CA ILE A 13 15.35 -53.40 -19.54
C ILE A 13 15.31 -54.42 -20.69
N ARG A 14 16.48 -54.88 -21.18
CA ARG A 14 16.55 -55.93 -22.23
C ARG A 14 15.97 -57.28 -21.78
N LYS A 15 15.93 -57.56 -20.48
CA LYS A 15 15.29 -58.77 -19.93
C LYS A 15 13.77 -58.70 -19.93
N HIS A 16 13.20 -57.50 -19.74
CA HIS A 16 11.75 -57.32 -19.60
C HIS A 16 11.03 -57.04 -20.93
N LEU A 17 11.77 -56.57 -21.94
CA LEU A 17 11.29 -56.36 -23.29
C LEU A 17 12.13 -57.26 -24.20
N ASP A 18 11.53 -58.26 -24.85
CA ASP A 18 12.21 -59.25 -25.72
C ASP A 18 12.76 -58.59 -27.00
N LEU A 19 13.75 -57.73 -26.82
CA LEU A 19 14.37 -56.85 -27.82
C LEU A 19 15.75 -57.40 -28.15
N GLN A 20 15.78 -58.50 -28.90
CA GLN A 20 17.02 -59.21 -29.21
C GLN A 20 17.98 -58.48 -30.15
N ASN A 21 17.66 -57.30 -30.70
CA ASN A 21 18.54 -56.61 -31.66
C ASN A 21 18.43 -55.06 -31.62
N VAL A 22 18.58 -54.44 -30.45
CA VAL A 22 18.71 -52.97 -30.37
C VAL A 22 20.12 -52.60 -29.92
N ASP A 23 20.86 -51.90 -30.78
CA ASP A 23 22.23 -51.45 -30.56
C ASP A 23 22.32 -50.54 -29.32
N SER A 24 23.27 -50.85 -28.43
CA SER A 24 23.48 -50.12 -27.16
C SER A 24 23.80 -48.64 -27.38
N GLU A 25 24.42 -48.30 -28.51
CA GLU A 25 24.74 -46.91 -28.84
C GLU A 25 23.49 -46.09 -29.21
N GLN A 26 22.51 -46.72 -29.86
CA GLN A 26 21.23 -46.06 -30.20
C GLN A 26 20.38 -45.84 -28.95
N MET A 27 20.38 -46.78 -28.00
CA MET A 27 19.63 -46.64 -26.75
C MET A 27 20.19 -45.50 -25.89
N SER A 28 21.52 -45.37 -25.80
CA SER A 28 22.16 -44.27 -25.06
C SER A 28 21.79 -42.89 -25.64
N LYS A 29 21.79 -42.75 -26.97
CA LYS A 29 21.38 -41.51 -27.64
C LYS A 29 19.91 -41.15 -27.39
N ILE A 30 19.02 -42.14 -27.35
CA ILE A 30 17.60 -41.93 -27.05
C ILE A 30 17.42 -41.46 -25.60
N ILE A 31 18.12 -42.10 -24.65
CA ILE A 31 18.06 -41.74 -23.23
C ILE A 31 18.59 -40.32 -23.01
N GLU A 32 19.75 -39.96 -23.57
CA GLU A 32 20.29 -38.60 -23.49
C GLU A 32 19.33 -37.57 -24.09
N SER A 33 18.79 -37.84 -25.28
CA SER A 33 17.85 -36.91 -25.94
C SER A 33 16.55 -36.72 -25.16
N THR A 34 16.13 -37.73 -24.40
CA THR A 34 14.90 -37.69 -23.59
C THR A 34 15.17 -37.00 -22.26
N ALA A 35 16.33 -37.24 -21.64
CA ALA A 35 16.76 -36.54 -20.44
C ALA A 35 16.89 -35.03 -20.69
N SER A 36 17.51 -34.62 -21.81
CA SER A 36 17.61 -33.20 -22.18
C SER A 36 16.24 -32.56 -22.38
N LYS A 37 15.29 -33.26 -23.00
CA LYS A 37 13.92 -32.74 -23.19
C LYS A 37 13.13 -32.61 -21.88
N ILE A 38 13.35 -33.50 -20.92
CA ILE A 38 12.72 -33.43 -19.59
C ILE A 38 13.28 -32.22 -18.83
N ILE A 39 14.60 -32.03 -18.87
CA ILE A 39 15.27 -30.87 -18.25
C ILE A 39 14.78 -29.55 -18.89
N GLU A 40 14.68 -29.48 -20.22
CA GLU A 40 14.12 -28.31 -20.91
C GLU A 40 12.66 -28.06 -20.53
N GLN A 41 11.84 -29.11 -20.36
CA GLN A 41 10.45 -28.98 -19.92
C GLN A 41 10.32 -28.55 -18.45
N GLU A 42 11.22 -28.98 -17.56
CA GLU A 42 11.25 -28.53 -16.17
C GLU A 42 11.71 -27.08 -16.04
N ILE A 43 12.76 -26.66 -16.78
CA ILE A 43 13.19 -25.25 -16.83
C ILE A 43 12.08 -24.35 -17.39
N SER A 44 11.33 -24.84 -18.39
CA SER A 44 10.17 -24.13 -18.95
C SER A 44 8.99 -24.02 -17.98
N ARG A 45 8.79 -25.04 -17.13
CA ARG A 45 7.75 -25.03 -16.08
C ARG A 45 8.13 -24.13 -14.91
N GLU A 46 9.38 -24.16 -14.46
CA GLU A 46 9.87 -23.27 -13.39
C GLU A 46 9.84 -21.79 -13.80
N SER A 47 10.09 -21.47 -15.07
CA SER A 47 9.97 -20.09 -15.59
C SER A 47 8.50 -19.64 -15.77
N GLN A 48 7.56 -20.57 -15.98
CA GLN A 48 6.12 -20.28 -15.94
C GLN A 48 5.57 -20.18 -14.50
N GLU A 49 6.05 -20.98 -13.55
CA GLU A 49 5.62 -20.90 -12.15
C GLU A 49 6.20 -19.65 -11.44
N ASN A 50 7.45 -19.27 -11.71
CA ASN A 50 8.03 -18.03 -11.18
C ASN A 50 7.39 -16.75 -11.75
N SER A 51 6.79 -16.80 -12.95
CA SER A 51 6.04 -15.66 -13.51
C SER A 51 4.62 -15.52 -12.95
N ILE A 52 4.10 -16.55 -12.26
CA ILE A 52 2.77 -16.52 -11.62
C ILE A 52 2.85 -15.99 -10.18
N VAL A 53 4.01 -16.06 -9.52
CA VAL A 53 4.18 -15.67 -8.09
C VAL A 53 4.69 -14.23 -7.92
N GLU A 54 5.34 -13.62 -8.90
CA GLU A 54 5.78 -12.20 -8.86
C GLU A 54 4.82 -11.22 -9.58
N GLY A 55 3.52 -11.53 -9.59
CA GLY A 55 2.48 -10.60 -10.05
C GLY A 55 2.12 -9.55 -9.02
N LYS A 56 3.04 -8.68 -8.60
CA LYS A 56 2.62 -7.33 -8.20
C LYS A 56 2.30 -6.58 -9.48
N GLU A 57 1.04 -6.67 -9.92
CA GLU A 57 0.53 -5.75 -10.93
C GLU A 57 0.61 -4.33 -10.34
N GLU A 58 1.72 -3.64 -10.62
CA GLU A 58 1.72 -2.20 -10.67
C GLU A 58 0.65 -1.79 -11.69
N VAL A 59 -0.25 -0.90 -11.28
CA VAL A 59 -1.25 -0.31 -12.15
C VAL A 59 -0.51 0.26 -13.36
N GLN A 60 -0.63 -0.41 -14.51
CA GLN A 60 -0.38 0.24 -15.79
C GLN A 60 -1.31 1.45 -15.83
N VAL A 61 -0.75 2.65 -15.75
CA VAL A 61 -1.48 3.89 -15.97
C VAL A 61 -1.96 3.86 -17.42
N MET A 62 -3.14 3.28 -17.65
CA MET A 62 -3.73 3.15 -18.97
C MET A 62 -4.09 4.55 -19.48
N SER A 63 -3.47 4.94 -20.58
CA SER A 63 -3.61 6.22 -21.28
C SER A 63 -4.89 6.32 -22.14
N ALA A 64 -5.87 5.42 -21.95
CA ALA A 64 -7.16 5.52 -22.62
C ALA A 64 -8.08 6.46 -21.82
N PRO A 65 -8.65 7.51 -22.44
CA PRO A 65 -9.62 8.35 -21.76
C PRO A 65 -10.81 7.50 -21.30
N SER A 66 -11.15 7.60 -20.01
CA SER A 66 -12.30 6.90 -19.46
C SER A 66 -13.58 7.26 -20.23
N ALA A 67 -14.45 6.27 -20.40
CA ALA A 67 -15.78 6.48 -20.98
C ALA A 67 -16.72 7.28 -20.04
N VAL A 68 -16.31 7.51 -18.79
CA VAL A 68 -17.10 8.17 -17.74
C VAL A 68 -16.42 9.50 -17.37
N THR A 69 -17.16 10.60 -17.45
CA THR A 69 -16.67 11.98 -17.24
C THR A 69 -16.24 12.28 -15.81
N GLU A 70 -16.76 11.50 -14.88
CA GLU A 70 -16.51 11.57 -13.45
C GLU A 70 -15.12 11.04 -13.11
N TYR A 71 -14.54 10.19 -13.95
CA TYR A 71 -13.20 9.66 -13.71
C TYR A 71 -12.14 10.74 -13.93
N VAL A 72 -11.30 10.95 -12.90
CA VAL A 72 -10.17 11.89 -12.95
C VAL A 72 -8.86 11.14 -13.13
N GLY A 73 -8.67 10.04 -12.40
CA GLY A 73 -7.44 9.25 -12.48
C GLY A 73 -7.38 8.14 -11.43
N ALA A 74 -6.27 7.40 -11.47
CA ALA A 74 -5.93 6.39 -10.49
C ALA A 74 -4.46 6.55 -10.08
N ALA A 75 -4.14 6.13 -8.87
CA ALA A 75 -2.81 6.23 -8.30
C ALA A 75 -2.60 5.15 -7.22
N ARG A 76 -1.44 5.23 -6.55
CA ARG A 76 -0.94 4.27 -5.56
C ARG A 76 -1.96 3.91 -4.48
N GLY A 77 -1.89 2.67 -3.99
CA GLY A 77 -2.83 2.14 -2.98
C GLY A 77 -4.18 1.70 -3.55
N ASP A 78 -4.21 1.39 -4.85
CA ASP A 78 -5.44 1.18 -5.64
C ASP A 78 -6.42 2.32 -5.41
N THR A 79 -5.91 3.56 -5.50
CA THR A 79 -6.68 4.77 -5.25
C THR A 79 -7.31 5.25 -6.54
N VAL A 80 -8.62 5.50 -6.53
CA VAL A 80 -9.34 6.15 -7.62
C VAL A 80 -9.73 7.57 -7.21
N GLY A 81 -9.56 8.51 -8.14
CA GLY A 81 -10.05 9.87 -8.03
C GLY A 81 -11.23 10.09 -8.97
N LEU A 82 -12.35 10.55 -8.42
CA LEU A 82 -13.58 10.82 -9.16
C LEU A 82 -14.11 12.23 -8.83
N VAL A 83 -14.99 12.75 -9.69
CA VAL A 83 -15.68 14.03 -9.47
C VAL A 83 -17.14 13.90 -9.90
N ILE A 84 -18.05 14.49 -9.13
CA ILE A 84 -19.46 14.67 -9.53
C ILE A 84 -19.73 16.17 -9.59
N ALA A 85 -20.16 16.67 -10.76
CA ALA A 85 -20.38 18.10 -10.99
C ALA A 85 -21.65 18.64 -10.31
N ASN A 86 -22.69 17.80 -10.22
CA ASN A 86 -23.94 18.17 -9.60
C ASN A 86 -24.54 16.93 -8.94
N VAL A 87 -24.32 16.81 -7.62
CA VAL A 87 -24.82 15.69 -6.83
C VAL A 87 -26.35 15.70 -6.84
N ASP A 88 -26.96 14.52 -7.00
CA ASP A 88 -28.40 14.34 -6.87
C ASP A 88 -28.90 14.89 -5.52
N TYR A 89 -30.09 15.49 -5.49
CA TYR A 89 -30.63 16.15 -4.30
C TYR A 89 -30.79 15.20 -3.11
N SER A 90 -31.33 14.00 -3.33
CA SER A 90 -31.54 13.02 -2.26
C SER A 90 -30.22 12.46 -1.73
N LEU A 91 -29.23 12.31 -2.61
CA LEU A 91 -27.87 11.93 -2.20
C LEU A 91 -27.18 13.05 -1.42
N HIS A 92 -27.33 14.30 -1.87
CA HIS A 92 -26.80 15.49 -1.21
C HIS A 92 -27.28 15.62 0.24
N GLU A 93 -28.59 15.44 0.47
CA GLU A 93 -29.18 15.41 1.81
C GLU A 93 -28.62 14.25 2.66
N SER A 94 -28.51 13.05 2.08
CA SER A 94 -28.02 11.86 2.78
C SER A 94 -26.55 12.00 3.21
N MET A 95 -25.74 12.63 2.37
CA MET A 95 -24.33 12.96 2.64
C MET A 95 -24.16 14.18 3.56
N LYS A 96 -25.26 14.87 3.92
CA LYS A 96 -25.27 16.07 4.76
C LYS A 96 -24.37 17.18 4.23
N LEU A 97 -24.36 17.36 2.92
CA LEU A 97 -23.60 18.42 2.27
C LEU A 97 -24.22 19.79 2.57
N ASP A 98 -23.39 20.83 2.65
CA ASP A 98 -23.90 22.20 2.66
C ASP A 98 -24.59 22.49 1.32
N LYS A 99 -25.72 23.19 1.35
CA LYS A 99 -26.51 23.57 0.17
C LYS A 99 -25.72 24.42 -0.82
N LYS A 100 -24.69 25.15 -0.40
CA LYS A 100 -23.81 25.89 -1.31
C LYS A 100 -23.00 24.95 -2.22
N TYR A 101 -22.71 23.74 -1.75
CA TYR A 101 -21.90 22.77 -2.48
C TYR A 101 -22.75 21.83 -3.32
N ARG A 102 -22.53 21.90 -4.63
CA ARG A 102 -23.15 21.00 -5.61
C ARG A 102 -22.18 20.01 -6.23
N SER A 103 -20.88 20.34 -6.18
CA SER A 103 -19.82 19.51 -6.76
C SER A 103 -19.05 18.80 -5.66
N ILE A 104 -18.69 17.54 -5.89
CA ILE A 104 -17.82 16.78 -4.98
C ILE A 104 -16.65 16.14 -5.71
N GLY A 105 -15.49 16.16 -5.07
CA GLY A 105 -14.33 15.35 -5.40
C GLY A 105 -14.29 14.13 -4.47
N ILE A 106 -13.93 12.98 -5.02
CA ILE A 106 -13.94 11.70 -4.31
C ILE A 106 -12.56 11.08 -4.46
N ILE A 107 -11.94 10.71 -3.34
CA ILE A 107 -10.71 9.93 -3.29
C ILE A 107 -11.04 8.66 -2.53
N SER A 108 -10.91 7.49 -3.18
CA SER A 108 -11.23 6.21 -2.55
C SER A 108 -10.15 5.19 -2.82
N SER A 109 -9.71 4.45 -1.80
CA SER A 109 -8.57 3.55 -1.87
C SER A 109 -8.79 2.21 -1.17
N ARG A 110 -8.10 1.17 -1.64
CA ARG A 110 -8.05 -0.15 -0.98
C ARG A 110 -6.97 -0.22 0.09
N THR A 111 -5.82 0.40 -0.16
CA THR A 111 -4.65 0.32 0.71
C THR A 111 -4.18 1.70 1.10
N GLY A 112 -4.09 1.92 2.41
CA GLY A 112 -3.71 3.18 3.01
C GLY A 112 -4.92 3.98 3.47
N ALA A 113 -4.71 4.73 4.54
CA ALA A 113 -5.56 5.86 4.86
C ALA A 113 -4.71 7.11 5.05
N GLY A 114 -3.69 7.05 5.92
CA GLY A 114 -2.85 8.20 6.20
C GLY A 114 -2.18 8.82 4.96
N PRO A 115 -1.70 8.08 3.94
CA PRO A 115 -1.13 8.71 2.75
C PRO A 115 -2.17 9.51 1.97
N GLN A 116 -3.38 8.96 1.80
CA GLN A 116 -4.50 9.62 1.13
C GLN A 116 -5.01 10.83 1.93
N ILE A 117 -5.04 10.76 3.26
CA ILE A 117 -5.42 11.90 4.12
C ILE A 117 -4.38 13.02 4.01
N MET A 118 -3.09 12.69 4.03
CA MET A 118 -2.01 13.67 3.83
C MET A 118 -2.07 14.31 2.44
N ALA A 119 -2.37 13.53 1.41
CA ALA A 119 -2.55 14.02 0.06
C ALA A 119 -3.78 14.93 -0.07
N ALA A 120 -4.90 14.57 0.58
CA ALA A 120 -6.09 15.42 0.67
C ALA A 120 -5.79 16.72 1.43
N ASP A 121 -4.94 16.69 2.46
CA ASP A 121 -4.52 17.88 3.20
C ASP A 121 -3.75 18.88 2.31
N GLU A 122 -2.93 18.37 1.38
CA GLU A 122 -2.30 19.22 0.35
C GLU A 122 -3.30 19.72 -0.69
N ALA A 123 -4.28 18.89 -1.07
CA ALA A 123 -5.32 19.29 -2.03
C ALA A 123 -6.17 20.47 -1.53
N VAL A 124 -6.62 20.42 -0.27
CA VAL A 124 -7.43 21.50 0.34
C VAL A 124 -6.61 22.76 0.62
N LYS A 125 -5.27 22.68 0.71
CA LYS A 125 -4.40 23.86 0.73
C LYS A 125 -4.30 24.54 -0.65
N ALA A 126 -4.44 23.76 -1.72
CA ALA A 126 -4.24 24.20 -3.09
C ALA A 126 -5.52 24.63 -3.81
N THR A 127 -6.69 24.46 -3.20
CA THR A 127 -7.99 24.64 -3.85
C THR A 127 -9.02 25.23 -2.88
N ASN A 128 -10.17 25.67 -3.41
CA ASN A 128 -11.28 26.16 -2.62
C ASN A 128 -12.29 25.05 -2.28
N THR A 129 -11.79 23.91 -1.78
CA THR A 129 -12.62 22.77 -1.34
C THR A 129 -12.68 22.64 0.17
N GLU A 130 -13.81 22.18 0.69
CA GLU A 130 -13.97 21.77 2.09
C GLU A 130 -13.98 20.24 2.23
N VAL A 131 -13.56 19.73 3.40
CA VAL A 131 -13.56 18.29 3.72
C VAL A 131 -14.90 17.89 4.34
N VAL A 132 -15.70 17.14 3.60
CA VAL A 132 -17.02 16.67 4.03
C VAL A 132 -16.88 15.50 4.99
N SER A 133 -16.23 14.43 4.54
CA SER A 133 -16.03 13.21 5.32
C SER A 133 -14.69 12.57 4.99
N ILE A 134 -14.14 11.89 5.99
CA ILE A 134 -13.01 10.98 5.89
C ILE A 134 -13.46 9.72 6.63
N GLU A 135 -13.62 8.64 5.90
CA GLU A 135 -14.11 7.37 6.41
C GLU A 135 -13.06 6.29 6.18
N LEU A 136 -12.82 5.48 7.21
CA LEU A 136 -11.79 4.43 7.18
C LEU A 136 -12.48 3.07 7.18
N ALA A 137 -12.07 2.20 6.25
CA ALA A 137 -12.56 0.84 6.15
C ALA A 137 -11.47 -0.15 6.54
N ARG A 138 -11.82 -1.27 7.18
CA ARG A 138 -10.88 -2.39 7.34
C ARG A 138 -10.60 -3.03 5.99
N ASP A 139 -9.39 -2.86 5.45
CA ASP A 139 -9.08 -3.33 4.10
C ASP A 139 -7.59 -3.68 3.94
N THR A 140 -6.79 -2.84 3.26
CA THR A 140 -5.41 -3.14 2.84
C THR A 140 -5.28 -4.49 2.12
N LYS A 141 -6.35 -4.92 1.44
CA LYS A 141 -6.41 -6.18 0.68
C LYS A 141 -6.05 -7.41 1.53
N GLY A 142 -6.45 -7.39 2.80
CA GLY A 142 -6.15 -8.46 3.76
C GLY A 142 -4.96 -8.17 4.69
N GLY A 143 -4.18 -7.11 4.42
CA GLY A 143 -3.15 -6.59 5.32
C GLY A 143 -3.73 -6.07 6.63
N ALA A 144 -2.93 -5.44 7.49
CA ALA A 144 -3.34 -5.10 8.85
C ALA A 144 -4.11 -3.77 9.00
N GLY A 145 -4.20 -2.93 7.97
CA GLY A 145 -4.61 -1.53 8.08
C GLY A 145 -5.95 -1.18 7.44
N HIS A 146 -6.05 0.08 7.01
CA HIS A 146 -7.26 0.66 6.41
C HIS A 146 -7.18 0.88 4.89
N GLY A 147 -8.35 0.88 4.26
CA GLY A 147 -8.64 1.66 3.06
C GLY A 147 -9.38 2.95 3.44
N SER A 148 -9.67 3.82 2.47
CA SER A 148 -10.28 5.11 2.78
C SER A 148 -11.32 5.57 1.75
N LEU A 149 -12.26 6.39 2.22
CA LEU A 149 -13.16 7.20 1.41
C LEU A 149 -13.09 8.65 1.91
N ILE A 150 -12.63 9.56 1.05
CA ILE A 150 -12.52 10.99 1.34
C ILE A 150 -13.40 11.74 0.36
N ILE A 151 -14.29 12.56 0.90
CA ILE A 151 -15.20 13.41 0.13
C ILE A 151 -14.82 14.87 0.35
N LEU A 152 -14.50 15.56 -0.76
CA LEU A 152 -14.24 17.00 -0.81
C LEU A 152 -15.41 17.69 -1.50
N ALA A 153 -15.84 18.84 -1.03
CA ALA A 153 -16.94 19.61 -1.62
C ALA A 153 -16.48 20.96 -2.14
N ALA A 154 -17.06 21.39 -3.27
CA ALA A 154 -16.86 22.71 -3.87
C ALA A 154 -18.13 23.25 -4.53
N GLU A 155 -18.18 24.57 -4.70
CA GLU A 155 -19.25 25.24 -5.46
C GLU A 155 -19.09 25.00 -6.97
N ASP A 156 -17.84 24.91 -7.42
CA ASP A 156 -17.42 24.66 -8.80
C ASP A 156 -16.77 23.28 -8.96
N VAL A 157 -17.14 22.57 -10.02
CA VAL A 157 -16.60 21.25 -10.36
C VAL A 157 -15.11 21.31 -10.70
N SER A 158 -14.62 22.43 -11.21
CA SER A 158 -13.21 22.62 -11.52
C SER A 158 -12.33 22.61 -10.27
N ASP A 159 -12.77 23.23 -9.17
CA ASP A 159 -12.09 23.15 -7.87
C ASP A 159 -12.09 21.71 -7.33
N ALA A 160 -13.24 21.03 -7.36
CA ALA A 160 -13.34 19.64 -6.92
C ALA A 160 -12.44 18.70 -7.74
N ARG A 161 -12.45 18.81 -9.08
CA ARG A 161 -11.57 18.02 -9.96
C ARG A 161 -10.11 18.35 -9.69
N ARG A 162 -9.76 19.63 -9.53
CA ARG A 162 -8.39 20.05 -9.26
C ARG A 162 -7.88 19.49 -7.92
N ALA A 163 -8.71 19.47 -6.89
CA ALA A 163 -8.35 18.90 -5.60
C ALA A 163 -8.03 17.41 -5.71
N VAL A 164 -8.85 16.67 -6.47
CA VAL A 164 -8.61 15.24 -6.75
C VAL A 164 -7.30 15.03 -7.51
N GLU A 165 -7.03 15.81 -8.56
CA GLU A 165 -5.76 15.75 -9.29
C GLU A 165 -4.54 16.01 -8.37
N VAL A 166 -4.61 17.02 -7.51
CA VAL A 166 -3.55 17.34 -6.55
C VAL A 166 -3.34 16.18 -5.58
N ALA A 167 -4.42 15.62 -5.02
CA ALA A 167 -4.31 14.50 -4.10
C ALA A 167 -3.67 13.27 -4.77
N LEU A 168 -4.13 12.87 -5.96
CA LEU A 168 -3.56 11.74 -6.70
C LEU A 168 -2.06 11.93 -6.97
N ALA A 169 -1.66 13.15 -7.36
CA ALA A 169 -0.26 13.49 -7.63
C ALA A 169 0.65 13.47 -6.39
N GLN A 170 0.08 13.52 -5.18
CA GLN A 170 0.84 13.46 -3.93
C GLN A 170 1.05 12.03 -3.39
N LEU A 171 0.38 11.02 -3.94
CA LEU A 171 0.40 9.68 -3.36
C LEU A 171 1.79 9.03 -3.45
N ASP A 172 2.54 9.22 -4.54
CA ASP A 172 3.91 8.68 -4.60
C ASP A 172 4.82 9.26 -3.51
N ARG A 173 4.61 10.51 -3.10
CA ARG A 173 5.36 11.12 -1.99
C ARG A 173 4.87 10.62 -0.64
N THR A 174 3.57 10.63 -0.40
CA THR A 174 2.97 10.33 0.92
C THR A 174 3.03 8.84 1.28
N PHE A 175 3.19 7.95 0.30
CA PHE A 175 3.55 6.55 0.54
C PHE A 175 5.05 6.33 0.81
N GLY A 176 5.89 7.37 0.70
CA GLY A 176 7.36 7.29 0.85
C GLY A 176 7.82 6.63 2.14
N ASP A 177 7.09 6.86 3.22
CA ASP A 177 7.41 6.35 4.56
C ASP A 177 6.38 5.29 5.03
N VAL A 178 5.83 4.52 4.08
CA VAL A 178 5.07 3.29 4.34
C VAL A 178 5.97 2.09 4.08
N TYR A 179 6.23 1.29 5.11
CA TYR A 179 7.15 0.15 5.06
C TYR A 179 6.39 -1.15 5.28
N GLY A 180 6.17 -1.92 4.23
CA GLY A 180 5.46 -3.20 4.28
C GLY A 180 6.40 -4.41 4.38
N CYS A 181 5.92 -5.47 5.03
CA CYS A 181 6.52 -6.81 5.03
C CYS A 181 5.42 -7.88 5.22
N ASP A 182 5.79 -9.16 5.29
CA ASP A 182 4.83 -10.27 5.38
C ASP A 182 4.01 -10.23 6.67
N VAL A 183 4.65 -9.87 7.79
CA VAL A 183 4.02 -9.92 9.13
C VAL A 183 3.35 -8.62 9.56
N GLY A 184 3.42 -7.56 8.75
CA GLY A 184 2.86 -6.25 9.11
C GLY A 184 3.44 -5.08 8.32
N HIS A 185 3.23 -3.87 8.83
CA HIS A 185 3.69 -2.63 8.21
C HIS A 185 3.94 -1.52 9.23
N LEU A 186 4.71 -0.53 8.80
CA LEU A 186 4.83 0.76 9.46
C LEU A 186 4.33 1.84 8.53
N GLU A 187 3.75 2.90 9.08
CA GLU A 187 3.44 4.10 8.32
C GLU A 187 3.81 5.33 9.15
N LEU A 188 4.54 6.26 8.54
CA LEU A 188 4.96 7.51 9.16
C LEU A 188 4.58 8.66 8.24
N GLN A 189 3.98 9.71 8.80
CA GLN A 189 3.66 10.93 8.06
C GLN A 189 4.16 12.16 8.81
N TYR A 190 4.48 13.21 8.07
CA TYR A 190 4.88 14.49 8.63
C TYR A 190 4.42 15.66 7.74
N THR A 191 3.92 16.71 8.38
CA THR A 191 3.76 18.02 7.76
C THR A 191 4.20 19.12 8.72
N ALA A 192 4.79 20.19 8.19
CA ALA A 192 5.10 21.38 8.97
C ALA A 192 3.85 22.25 9.24
N ARG A 193 2.76 22.03 8.50
CA ARG A 193 1.53 22.81 8.58
C ARG A 193 0.32 21.96 8.21
N ALA A 194 -0.37 21.43 9.20
CA ALA A 194 -1.63 20.72 9.04
C ALA A 194 -2.77 21.65 8.59
N SER A 195 -3.72 21.11 7.83
CA SER A 195 -4.91 21.81 7.35
C SER A 195 -6.17 20.98 7.60
N LEU A 196 -7.23 21.25 6.82
CA LEU A 196 -8.59 20.79 7.07
C LEU A 196 -8.75 19.27 7.03
N ALA A 197 -7.95 18.53 6.25
CA ALA A 197 -8.11 17.08 6.18
C ALA A 197 -7.55 16.41 7.44
N LEU A 198 -6.40 16.87 7.94
CA LEU A 198 -5.82 16.37 9.17
C LEU A 198 -6.62 16.80 10.41
N GLU A 199 -7.19 18.01 10.40
CA GLU A 199 -8.11 18.45 11.45
C GLU A 199 -9.35 17.55 11.48
N LYS A 200 -9.97 17.28 10.33
CA LYS A 200 -11.15 16.42 10.24
C LYS A 200 -10.87 14.97 10.67
N ALA A 201 -9.74 14.41 10.25
CA ALA A 201 -9.39 13.01 10.52
C ALA A 201 -8.92 12.77 11.97
N PHE A 202 -8.13 13.70 12.52
CA PHE A 202 -7.37 13.46 13.75
C PHE A 202 -7.46 14.60 14.76
N GLY A 203 -8.23 15.65 14.52
CA GLY A 203 -8.23 16.84 15.39
C GLY A 203 -6.90 17.59 15.38
N ALA A 204 -6.13 17.49 14.29
CA ALA A 204 -4.85 18.18 14.15
C ALA A 204 -5.02 19.70 14.33
N PRO A 205 -4.19 20.37 15.15
CA PRO A 205 -4.24 21.82 15.26
C PRO A 205 -3.86 22.49 13.93
N ILE A 206 -4.82 23.17 13.31
CA ILE A 206 -4.62 23.84 12.01
C ILE A 206 -3.42 24.80 12.09
N GLY A 207 -2.57 24.76 11.08
CA GLY A 207 -1.43 25.65 10.96
C GLY A 207 -0.17 25.18 11.71
N LYS A 208 -0.25 24.10 12.50
CA LYS A 208 0.87 23.55 13.29
C LYS A 208 1.54 22.36 12.60
N ALA A 209 2.74 22.02 13.04
CA ALA A 209 3.39 20.80 12.61
C ALA A 209 2.65 19.58 13.16
N PHE A 210 2.61 18.50 12.37
CA PHE A 210 1.83 17.32 12.71
C PHE A 210 2.53 16.06 12.21
N GLY A 211 2.51 15.01 13.02
CA GLY A 211 3.06 13.70 12.70
C GLY A 211 2.05 12.60 12.93
N ILE A 212 2.06 11.59 12.06
CA ILE A 212 1.28 10.35 12.21
C ILE A 212 2.28 9.20 12.32
N ILE A 213 2.08 8.31 13.30
CA ILE A 213 2.96 7.18 13.58
C ILE A 213 2.09 5.95 13.73
N VAL A 214 2.29 4.97 12.85
CA VAL A 214 1.52 3.73 12.76
C VAL A 214 2.45 2.54 12.84
N GLY A 215 2.10 1.55 13.65
CA GLY A 215 2.77 0.25 13.67
C GLY A 215 1.79 -0.91 13.69
N ALA A 216 2.02 -1.87 12.79
CA ALA A 216 1.33 -3.15 12.70
C ALA A 216 2.33 -4.32 12.71
N PRO A 217 2.08 -5.41 13.48
CA PRO A 217 0.97 -5.59 14.40
C PRO A 217 0.98 -4.59 15.56
N ALA A 218 -0.18 -4.34 16.15
CA ALA A 218 -0.44 -3.24 17.09
C ALA A 218 0.59 -3.07 18.21
N GLY A 219 1.17 -4.17 18.71
CA GLY A 219 2.22 -4.12 19.74
C GLY A 219 3.48 -3.33 19.32
N ILE A 220 3.84 -3.37 18.04
CA ILE A 220 4.94 -2.56 17.49
C ILE A 220 4.59 -1.07 17.60
N GLY A 221 3.36 -0.70 17.24
CA GLY A 221 2.88 0.67 17.34
C GLY A 221 2.88 1.20 18.78
N VAL A 222 2.64 0.35 19.79
CA VAL A 222 2.78 0.75 21.22
C VAL A 222 4.22 1.15 21.54
N VAL A 223 5.21 0.37 21.10
CA VAL A 223 6.63 0.65 21.37
C VAL A 223 7.10 1.89 20.58
N MET A 224 6.65 2.03 19.34
CA MET A 224 6.90 3.22 18.52
C MET A 224 6.32 4.48 19.18
N ALA A 225 5.10 4.40 19.72
CA ALA A 225 4.46 5.50 20.42
C ALA A 225 5.24 5.94 21.66
N ASP A 226 5.67 4.99 22.50
CA ASP A 226 6.49 5.28 23.68
C ASP A 226 7.83 5.94 23.29
N ALA A 227 8.49 5.44 22.25
CA ALA A 227 9.74 6.01 21.75
C ALA A 227 9.55 7.44 21.22
N ALA A 228 8.50 7.69 20.44
CA ALA A 228 8.19 9.02 19.91
C ALA A 228 8.03 10.06 21.04
N MET A 229 7.19 9.74 22.03
CA MET A 229 6.85 10.64 23.14
C MET A 229 8.04 10.92 24.08
N LYS A 230 9.04 10.04 24.12
CA LYS A 230 10.28 10.23 24.91
C LYS A 230 11.37 10.97 24.15
N THR A 231 11.28 11.08 22.82
CA THR A 231 12.36 11.59 21.97
C THR A 231 12.48 13.10 22.02
N ALA A 232 11.35 13.81 21.96
CA ALA A 232 11.32 15.27 21.98
C ALA A 232 10.07 15.78 22.70
N ASN A 233 10.04 17.08 23.00
CA ASN A 233 8.89 17.72 23.61
C ASN A 233 7.77 17.89 22.56
N VAL A 234 6.89 16.90 22.47
CA VAL A 234 5.72 16.88 21.57
C VAL A 234 4.45 16.60 22.38
N GLU A 235 3.32 17.03 21.83
CA GLU A 235 2.00 16.79 22.40
C GLU A 235 1.29 15.70 21.60
N MET A 236 0.68 14.74 22.31
CA MET A 236 -0.17 13.74 21.67
C MET A 236 -1.54 14.34 21.37
N VAL A 237 -1.98 14.20 20.12
CA VAL A 237 -3.30 14.67 19.66
C VAL A 237 -4.30 13.52 19.72
N THR A 238 -3.94 12.35 19.17
CA THR A 238 -4.77 11.15 19.24
C THR A 238 -3.97 9.90 19.53
N TYR A 239 -4.66 8.92 20.12
CA TYR A 239 -4.21 7.55 20.29
C TYR A 239 -5.34 6.63 19.84
N ALA A 240 -5.07 5.75 18.88
CA ALA A 240 -5.98 4.74 18.39
C ALA A 240 -5.34 3.35 18.44
N SER A 241 -6.18 2.35 18.66
CA SER A 241 -5.83 0.94 18.86
C SER A 241 -6.88 0.04 18.22
N PRO A 242 -6.70 -1.29 18.17
CA PRO A 242 -7.61 -2.18 17.46
C PRO A 242 -9.07 -2.14 17.92
N ASN A 243 -9.34 -1.72 19.16
CA ASN A 243 -10.70 -1.67 19.71
C ASN A 243 -11.18 -0.24 20.01
N ALA A 244 -10.39 0.78 19.69
CA ALA A 244 -10.74 2.17 19.93
C ALA A 244 -10.08 3.10 18.91
N GLY A 245 -10.87 3.84 18.13
CA GLY A 245 -10.36 4.82 17.17
C GLY A 245 -9.89 4.25 15.82
N THR A 246 -9.97 2.93 15.62
CA THR A 246 -9.72 2.29 14.31
C THR A 246 -10.95 1.49 13.86
N ALA A 247 -11.04 1.18 12.57
CA ALA A 247 -12.00 0.21 12.05
C ALA A 247 -11.51 -1.24 12.30
N HIS A 248 -11.15 -1.59 13.54
CA HIS A 248 -10.59 -2.89 13.91
C HIS A 248 -9.35 -3.31 13.10
N SER A 249 -8.49 -2.34 12.76
CA SER A 249 -7.18 -2.65 12.20
C SER A 249 -6.27 -3.23 13.27
N ASN A 250 -5.25 -3.97 12.86
CA ASN A 250 -4.22 -4.47 13.78
C ASN A 250 -3.08 -3.46 13.90
N GLU A 251 -3.44 -2.22 14.20
CA GLU A 251 -2.53 -1.08 14.31
C GLU A 251 -2.67 -0.42 15.67
N VAL A 252 -1.57 0.17 16.15
CA VAL A 252 -1.63 1.32 17.04
C VAL A 252 -1.19 2.53 16.24
N ILE A 253 -1.99 3.58 16.33
CA ILE A 253 -1.79 4.84 15.63
C ILE A 253 -1.71 5.92 16.69
N ILE A 254 -0.64 6.71 16.69
CA ILE A 254 -0.62 7.96 17.42
C ILE A 254 -0.43 9.12 16.45
N THR A 255 -1.00 10.26 16.83
CA THR A 255 -0.71 11.51 16.16
C THR A 255 -0.17 12.52 17.16
N ILE A 256 0.79 13.33 16.70
CA ILE A 256 1.52 14.27 17.54
C ILE A 256 1.62 15.64 16.89
N THR A 257 1.72 16.68 17.72
CA THR A 257 1.92 18.08 17.32
C THR A 257 3.02 18.73 18.19
N GLY A 258 3.47 19.91 17.79
CA GLY A 258 4.51 20.66 18.51
C GLY A 258 5.37 21.49 17.57
N ASP A 259 6.60 21.76 18.01
CA ASP A 259 7.61 22.38 17.15
C ASP A 259 7.99 21.45 15.99
N SER A 260 8.10 21.99 14.78
CA SER A 260 8.32 21.22 13.55
C SER A 260 9.54 20.29 13.63
N GLY A 261 10.65 20.77 14.21
CA GLY A 261 11.84 19.97 14.46
C GLY A 261 11.60 18.82 15.45
N ALA A 262 10.88 19.08 16.55
CA ALA A 262 10.58 18.09 17.58
C ALA A 262 9.63 17.00 17.06
N VAL A 263 8.60 17.38 16.30
CA VAL A 263 7.68 16.44 15.65
C VAL A 263 8.45 15.54 14.67
N ARG A 264 9.26 16.12 13.78
CA ARG A 264 10.04 15.34 12.81
C ARG A 264 11.02 14.39 13.50
N GLN A 265 11.72 14.83 14.54
CA GLN A 265 12.61 13.97 15.33
C GLN A 265 11.87 12.79 15.96
N SER A 266 10.70 13.03 16.54
CA SER A 266 9.88 11.99 17.18
C SER A 266 9.39 10.95 16.17
N VAL A 267 8.97 11.39 14.98
CA VAL A 267 8.56 10.50 13.87
C VAL A 267 9.74 9.65 13.39
N ILE A 268 10.93 10.24 13.23
CA ILE A 268 12.15 9.51 12.81
C ILE A 268 12.55 8.46 13.85
N ALA A 269 12.55 8.81 15.14
CA ALA A 269 12.89 7.86 16.21
C ALA A 269 11.89 6.69 16.26
N ALA A 270 10.60 6.97 16.10
CA ALA A 270 9.58 5.93 16.01
C ALA A 270 9.80 5.00 14.80
N ARG A 271 10.14 5.56 13.64
CA ARG A 271 10.49 4.80 12.42
C ARG A 271 11.65 3.85 12.68
N GLU A 272 12.74 4.35 13.26
CA GLU A 272 13.94 3.55 13.53
C GLU A 272 13.65 2.38 14.47
N VAL A 273 12.90 2.63 15.54
CA VAL A 273 12.48 1.59 16.50
C VAL A 273 11.56 0.56 15.84
N GLY A 274 10.54 1.00 15.09
CA GLY A 274 9.63 0.10 14.40
C GLY A 274 10.34 -0.80 13.38
N LEU A 275 11.22 -0.21 12.55
CA LEU A 275 12.00 -0.96 11.56
C LEU A 275 12.94 -1.97 12.25
N SER A 276 13.55 -1.59 13.37
CA SER A 276 14.40 -2.48 14.16
C SER A 276 13.62 -3.69 14.71
N ILE A 277 12.40 -3.47 15.20
CA ILE A 277 11.54 -4.55 15.71
C ILE A 277 11.14 -5.50 14.57
N LEU A 278 10.66 -4.99 13.44
CA LEU A 278 10.31 -5.83 12.29
C LEU A 278 11.51 -6.64 11.78
N ARG A 279 12.70 -6.04 11.71
CA ARG A 279 13.94 -6.77 11.36
C ARG A 279 14.29 -7.85 12.38
N SER A 280 14.07 -7.59 13.67
CA SER A 280 14.27 -8.58 14.74
C SER A 280 13.27 -9.74 14.64
N MET A 281 12.12 -9.53 14.01
CA MET A 281 11.14 -10.59 13.66
C MET A 281 11.51 -11.34 12.37
N GLY A 282 12.71 -11.11 11.81
CA GLY A 282 13.19 -11.78 10.60
C GLY A 282 12.65 -11.20 9.29
N GLN A 283 12.15 -9.96 9.31
CA GLN A 283 11.60 -9.29 8.13
C GLN A 283 12.56 -8.28 7.52
N ASP A 284 12.32 -7.92 6.26
CA ASP A 284 13.01 -6.83 5.57
C ASP A 284 12.00 -5.77 5.10
N PRO A 285 11.46 -4.96 6.04
CA PRO A 285 10.41 -3.97 5.72
C PRO A 285 10.94 -2.91 4.75
N LYS A 286 10.26 -2.75 3.62
CA LYS A 286 10.64 -1.84 2.53
C LYS A 286 9.48 -0.92 2.17
N THR A 287 9.84 0.31 1.85
CA THR A 287 8.99 1.18 1.04
C THR A 287 9.25 0.89 -0.43
N ASP A 288 8.22 1.10 -1.23
CA ASP A 288 8.17 0.90 -2.66
C ASP A 288 8.12 2.25 -3.41
N THR A 289 8.39 3.35 -2.70
CA THR A 289 8.69 4.68 -3.25
C THR A 289 9.76 5.36 -2.38
N LYS A 290 10.01 6.66 -2.59
CA LYS A 290 11.09 7.40 -1.92
C LYS A 290 10.62 8.01 -0.59
N PRO A 291 11.25 7.68 0.55
CA PRO A 291 11.00 8.36 1.81
C PRO A 291 11.13 9.87 1.70
N TYR A 292 10.21 10.61 2.33
CA TYR A 292 10.18 12.07 2.31
C TYR A 292 10.44 12.71 3.68
N ILE A 293 10.47 11.91 4.75
CA ILE A 293 10.70 12.34 6.14
C ILE A 293 12.16 12.21 6.55
#